data_AF-A0A7V1C1E4-F1
#
_entry.id   AF-A0A7V1C1E4-F1
#
_cell.length_a   1.000
_cell.length_b   1.000
_cell.length_c   1.000
_cell.angle_alpha   90.00
_cell.angle_beta   90.00
_cell.angle_gamma   90.00
#
_symmetry.space_group_name_H-M   'P 1'
#
loop_
_entity.id
_entity.type
_entity.pdbx_description
1 polymer ?
#
loop_
_entity_poly.entity_id
_entity_poly.type
_entity_poly.pdbx_seq_one_letter_code
_entity_poly.pdbx_strand_id
1 'polypeptide(L)'
;MRNVWMVGLAMALYAQAPAARQGAPLPPEKRVEVWTAYLTAELQLRPDQQEKLKAILTDHQKQMQRLRQEAGGRPPREKVRALRQQTDSQIEAFLDEAQKARWRDLKADWRRRARTWHRQQKGQDPGED
;
A
#
# COMPACT_ATOMS: atom_id res chain seq x y z
N MET A 1 57.05 25.90 22.87
CA MET A 1 57.20 25.77 21.41
C MET A 1 56.91 24.33 20.99
N ARG A 2 55.79 24.08 20.31
CA ARG A 2 55.61 22.95 19.38
C ARG A 2 54.44 23.26 18.44
N ASN A 3 54.66 23.07 17.15
CA ASN A 3 54.00 23.79 16.06
C ASN A 3 52.59 23.32 15.74
N VAL A 4 51.74 24.31 15.40
CA VAL A 4 50.49 24.16 14.65
C VAL A 4 50.82 23.74 13.22
N TRP A 5 50.19 22.67 12.74
CA TRP A 5 50.02 22.39 11.31
C TRP A 5 48.53 22.37 11.01
N MET A 6 48.07 23.41 10.31
CA MET A 6 46.81 23.38 9.58
C MET A 6 46.96 22.42 8.40
N VAL A 7 46.07 21.44 8.31
CA VAL A 7 45.71 20.81 7.04
C VAL A 7 44.21 20.94 6.91
N GLY A 8 43.79 21.85 6.03
CA GLY A 8 42.42 21.97 5.59
C GLY A 8 42.02 20.70 4.86
N LEU A 9 40.89 20.13 5.27
CA LEU A 9 40.16 19.15 4.47
C LEU A 9 38.81 19.77 4.15
N ALA A 10 38.62 20.14 2.89
CA ALA A 10 37.33 20.52 2.35
C ALA A 10 36.36 19.35 2.58
N MET A 11 35.44 19.50 3.54
CA MET A 11 34.28 18.63 3.62
C MET A 11 33.44 18.91 2.39
N ALA A 12 33.58 18.00 1.42
CA ALA A 12 32.64 17.84 0.32
C ALA A 12 31.23 17.90 0.91
N LEU A 13 30.45 18.89 0.47
CA LEU A 13 28.99 18.89 0.57
C LEU A 13 28.50 17.69 -0.25
N TYR A 14 28.56 16.50 0.33
CA TYR A 14 27.79 15.39 -0.17
C TYR A 14 26.34 15.78 0.04
N ALA A 15 25.66 15.97 -1.09
CA ALA A 15 24.27 16.32 -1.20
C ALA A 15 23.46 15.65 -0.09
N GLN A 16 22.82 16.48 0.73
CA GLN A 16 21.73 16.03 1.59
C GLN A 16 20.57 15.67 0.65
N ALA A 17 20.63 14.47 0.06
CA ALA A 17 19.43 13.86 -0.50
C ALA A 17 18.45 13.75 0.68
N PRO A 18 17.26 14.39 0.62
CA PRO A 18 16.32 14.31 1.72
C PRO A 18 16.01 12.84 1.93
N ALA A 19 16.35 12.33 3.11
CA ALA A 19 15.98 11.01 3.56
C ALA A 19 14.49 10.82 3.23
N ALA A 20 14.20 9.90 2.31
CA ALA A 20 12.83 9.53 1.99
C ALA A 20 12.15 9.18 3.31
N ARG A 21 11.21 10.03 3.75
CA ARG A 21 10.49 9.87 5.02
C ARG A 21 9.87 8.47 5.01
N GLN A 22 10.36 7.60 5.89
CA GLN A 22 9.73 6.32 6.18
C GLN A 22 8.26 6.59 6.53
N GLY A 23 7.33 6.27 5.62
CA GLY A 23 5.89 6.47 5.83
C GLY A 23 5.17 7.40 4.85
N ALA A 24 5.83 7.95 3.82
CA ALA A 24 5.10 8.67 2.77
C ALA A 24 4.11 7.73 2.05
N PRO A 25 2.81 8.09 1.92
CA PRO A 25 1.85 7.28 1.19
C PRO A 25 2.34 7.03 -0.24
N LEU A 26 2.22 5.78 -0.71
CA LEU A 26 2.50 5.44 -2.11
C LEU A 26 1.78 6.42 -3.07
N PRO A 27 2.49 7.02 -4.03
CA PRO A 27 1.88 7.90 -5.01
C PRO A 27 0.75 7.17 -5.74
N PRO A 28 -0.41 7.80 -5.99
CA PRO A 28 -1.55 7.17 -6.65
C PRO A 28 -1.17 6.44 -7.95
N GLU A 29 -0.35 7.05 -8.79
CA GLU A 29 0.09 6.54 -10.08
C GLU A 29 0.87 5.22 -9.98
N LYS A 30 1.59 4.99 -8.87
CA LYS A 30 2.37 3.75 -8.66
C LYS A 30 1.59 2.64 -7.97
N ARG A 31 0.37 2.91 -7.49
CA ARG A 31 -0.40 1.91 -6.72
C ARG A 31 -0.72 0.68 -7.54
N VAL A 32 -1.21 0.86 -8.77
CA VAL A 32 -1.54 -0.29 -9.65
C VAL A 32 -0.31 -1.13 -9.92
N GLU A 33 0.83 -0.51 -10.26
CA GLU A 33 2.08 -1.22 -10.55
C GLU A 33 2.54 -2.04 -9.33
N VAL A 34 2.63 -1.41 -8.16
CA VAL A 34 3.09 -2.09 -6.93
C VAL A 34 2.15 -3.22 -6.52
N TRP A 35 0.84 -2.99 -6.56
CA TRP A 35 -0.13 -4.03 -6.20
C TRP A 35 -0.17 -5.18 -7.21
N THR A 36 -0.01 -4.87 -8.50
CA THR A 36 0.09 -5.90 -9.54
C THR A 36 1.33 -6.75 -9.28
N ALA A 37 2.51 -6.13 -9.11
CA ALA A 37 3.75 -6.85 -8.86
C ALA A 37 3.68 -7.73 -7.60
N TYR A 38 3.15 -7.18 -6.50
CA TYR A 38 2.97 -7.90 -5.25
C TYR A 38 2.06 -9.13 -5.42
N LEU A 39 0.88 -8.96 -6.03
CA LEU A 39 -0.06 -10.06 -6.20
C LEU A 39 0.39 -11.08 -7.24
N THR A 40 1.12 -10.65 -8.27
CA THR A 40 1.78 -11.55 -9.21
C THR A 40 2.73 -12.49 -8.49
N ALA A 41 3.56 -11.96 -7.58
CA ALA A 41 4.49 -12.79 -6.81
C ALA A 41 3.76 -13.71 -5.82
N GLU A 42 2.79 -13.19 -5.08
CA GLU A 42 2.09 -13.94 -4.03
C GLU A 42 1.15 -15.02 -4.56
N LEU A 43 0.53 -14.78 -5.72
CA LEU A 43 -0.43 -15.71 -6.36
C LEU A 43 0.19 -16.45 -7.56
N GLN A 44 1.46 -16.21 -7.86
CA GLN A 44 2.15 -16.80 -9.02
C GLN A 44 1.34 -16.64 -10.32
N LEU A 45 0.91 -15.41 -10.60
CA LEU A 45 -0.01 -15.13 -11.71
C LEU A 45 0.67 -15.33 -13.06
N ARG A 46 -0.02 -16.01 -13.98
CA ARG A 46 0.38 -16.12 -15.39
C ARG A 46 0.15 -14.80 -16.15
N PRO A 47 0.82 -14.57 -17.30
CA PRO A 47 0.74 -13.28 -18.01
C PRO A 47 -0.70 -12.81 -18.28
N ASP A 48 -1.59 -13.72 -18.69
CA ASP A 48 -3.01 -13.43 -18.94
C ASP A 48 -3.76 -12.97 -17.67
N GLN A 49 -3.43 -13.56 -16.53
CA GLN A 49 -4.00 -13.20 -15.23
C GLN A 49 -3.45 -11.85 -14.73
N GLN A 50 -2.18 -11.55 -15.01
CA GLN A 50 -1.57 -10.26 -14.65
C GLN A 50 -2.24 -9.09 -15.38
N GLU A 51 -2.55 -9.25 -16.67
CA GLU A 51 -3.27 -8.24 -17.45
C GLU A 51 -4.68 -7.98 -16.90
N LYS A 52 -5.42 -9.06 -16.61
CA LYS A 52 -6.75 -8.97 -15.97
C LYS A 52 -6.68 -8.28 -14.61
N LEU A 53 -5.70 -8.65 -13.78
CA LEU A 53 -5.48 -8.01 -12.48
C LEU A 53 -5.19 -6.52 -12.63
N LYS A 54 -4.28 -6.14 -13.54
CA LYS A 54 -3.93 -4.74 -13.78
C LYS A 54 -5.14 -3.91 -14.19
N ALA A 55 -5.99 -4.45 -15.07
CA ALA A 55 -7.23 -3.80 -15.48
C ALA A 55 -8.18 -3.58 -14.29
N ILE A 56 -8.41 -4.62 -13.46
CA ILE A 56 -9.26 -4.56 -12.27
C ILE A 56 -8.73 -3.54 -11.25
N LEU A 57 -7.42 -3.53 -10.98
CA LEU A 57 -6.81 -2.60 -10.04
C LEU A 57 -6.86 -1.15 -10.55
N THR A 58 -6.73 -0.95 -11.86
CA THR A 58 -6.88 0.36 -12.50
C THR A 58 -8.30 0.89 -12.33
N ASP A 59 -9.30 0.05 -12.56
CA ASP A 59 -10.70 0.42 -12.38
C ASP A 59 -11.03 0.69 -10.90
N HIS A 60 -10.57 -0.18 -9.99
CA HIS A 60 -10.69 0.03 -8.55
C HIS A 60 -10.13 1.39 -8.12
N GLN A 61 -8.95 1.78 -8.63
CA GLN A 61 -8.35 3.06 -8.34
C GLN A 61 -9.21 4.23 -8.83
N LYS A 62 -9.72 4.16 -10.07
CA LYS A 62 -10.60 5.20 -10.65
C LYS A 62 -11.90 5.33 -9.84
N GLN A 63 -12.54 4.22 -9.50
CA GLN A 63 -13.75 4.23 -8.68
C GLN A 63 -13.49 4.80 -7.28
N MET A 64 -12.38 4.43 -6.65
CA MET A 64 -12.00 4.98 -5.36
C MET A 64 -11.72 6.48 -5.42
N GLN A 65 -11.12 6.97 -6.50
CA GLN A 65 -10.92 8.40 -6.72
C GLN A 65 -12.25 9.14 -6.86
N ARG A 66 -13.19 8.61 -7.65
CA ARG A 66 -14.54 9.16 -7.79
C ARG A 66 -15.26 9.23 -6.45
N LEU A 67 -15.24 8.15 -5.67
CA LEU A 67 -15.83 8.11 -4.33
C LEU A 67 -15.26 9.18 -3.38
N ARG A 68 -13.97 9.49 -3.49
CA ARG A 68 -13.34 10.58 -2.70
C ARG A 68 -13.76 11.95 -3.18
N GLN A 69 -13.84 12.16 -4.49
CA GLN A 69 -14.28 13.42 -5.08
C GLN A 69 -15.75 13.70 -4.72
N GLU A 70 -16.64 12.72 -4.88
CA GLU A 70 -18.06 12.81 -4.52
C GLU A 70 -18.27 13.12 -3.04
N ALA A 71 -17.44 12.54 -2.16
CA ALA A 71 -17.55 12.73 -0.72
C ALA A 71 -16.93 14.05 -0.23
N GLY A 72 -16.15 14.76 -1.06
CA GLY A 72 -15.38 15.93 -0.63
C GLY A 72 -14.36 15.65 0.49
N GLY A 73 -13.96 14.38 0.67
CA GLY A 73 -13.18 13.96 1.84
C GLY A 73 -13.14 12.45 2.02
N ARG A 74 -13.42 11.97 3.24
CA ARG A 74 -13.44 10.54 3.56
C ARG A 74 -14.70 9.88 2.97
N PRO A 75 -14.58 8.91 2.05
CA PRO A 75 -15.75 8.27 1.47
C PRO A 75 -16.57 7.47 2.49
N PRO A 76 -17.89 7.28 2.26
CA PRO A 76 -18.73 6.40 3.06
C PRO A 76 -18.14 5.00 3.15
N ARG A 77 -18.07 4.46 4.38
CA ARG A 77 -17.46 3.15 4.65
C ARG A 77 -18.14 2.02 3.88
N GLU A 78 -19.46 2.10 3.74
CA GLU A 78 -20.28 1.13 3.02
C GLU A 78 -19.92 1.09 1.53
N LYS A 79 -19.86 2.25 0.85
CA LYS A 79 -19.45 2.33 -0.57
C LYS A 79 -18.05 1.77 -0.79
N VAL A 80 -17.12 2.08 0.11
CA VAL A 80 -15.75 1.52 0.05
C VAL A 80 -15.76 0.00 0.26
N ARG A 81 -16.60 -0.52 1.16
CA ARG A 81 -16.74 -1.96 1.39
C ARG A 81 -17.30 -2.66 0.16
N ALA A 82 -18.37 -2.11 -0.43
CA ALA A 82 -18.98 -2.65 -1.65
C ALA A 82 -17.97 -2.69 -2.81
N LEU A 83 -17.24 -1.59 -3.05
CA LEU A 83 -16.19 -1.54 -4.07
C LEU A 83 -15.11 -2.62 -3.83
N ARG A 84 -14.67 -2.80 -2.57
CA ARG A 84 -13.70 -3.85 -2.23
C ARG A 84 -14.25 -5.25 -2.51
N GLN A 85 -15.51 -5.52 -2.18
CA GLN A 85 -16.15 -6.81 -2.43
C GLN A 85 -16.31 -7.09 -3.94
N GLN A 86 -16.67 -6.06 -4.72
CA GLN A 86 -16.73 -6.18 -6.17
C GLN A 86 -15.36 -6.52 -6.77
N THR A 87 -14.32 -5.76 -6.38
CA THR A 87 -12.94 -6.02 -6.83
C THR A 87 -12.48 -7.43 -6.43
N ASP A 88 -12.85 -7.87 -5.24
CA ASP A 88 -12.55 -9.20 -4.73
C ASP A 88 -13.15 -10.32 -5.60
N SER A 89 -14.45 -10.22 -5.91
CA SER A 89 -15.13 -11.18 -6.78
C SER A 89 -14.56 -11.20 -8.19
N GLN A 90 -14.19 -10.03 -8.74
CA GLN A 90 -13.57 -9.94 -10.06
C GLN A 90 -12.19 -10.59 -10.09
N ILE A 91 -11.40 -10.47 -9.02
CA ILE A 91 -10.11 -11.14 -8.89
C ILE A 91 -10.32 -12.66 -8.83
N GLU A 92 -11.19 -13.15 -7.95
CA GLU A 92 -11.43 -14.60 -7.79
C GLU A 92 -11.92 -15.28 -9.07
N ALA A 93 -12.63 -14.56 -9.95
CA ALA A 93 -13.22 -15.11 -11.17
C ALA A 93 -12.19 -15.64 -12.18
N PHE A 94 -10.94 -15.16 -12.19
CA PHE A 94 -9.90 -15.62 -13.12
C PHE A 94 -8.79 -16.46 -12.48
N LEU A 95 -8.84 -16.66 -11.16
CA LEU A 95 -7.88 -17.46 -10.42
C LEU A 95 -8.26 -18.95 -10.48
N ASP A 96 -7.26 -19.83 -10.44
CA ASP A 96 -7.48 -21.25 -10.17
C ASP A 96 -7.71 -21.51 -8.67
N GLU A 97 -8.06 -22.75 -8.31
CA GLU A 97 -8.41 -23.09 -6.92
C GLU A 97 -7.25 -22.90 -5.93
N ALA A 98 -6.01 -23.17 -6.34
CA ALA A 98 -4.84 -22.97 -5.49
C ALA A 98 -4.59 -21.48 -5.24
N GLN A 99 -4.68 -20.67 -6.30
CA GLN A 99 -4.55 -19.22 -6.21
C GLN A 99 -5.68 -18.60 -5.38
N LYS A 100 -6.93 -19.07 -5.53
CA LYS A 100 -8.06 -18.63 -4.68
C LYS A 100 -7.82 -18.94 -3.20
N ALA A 101 -7.29 -20.11 -2.88
CA ALA A 101 -6.94 -20.44 -1.49
C ALA A 101 -5.92 -19.43 -0.92
N ARG A 102 -4.83 -19.18 -1.65
CA ARG A 102 -3.82 -18.19 -1.25
C ARG A 102 -4.39 -16.78 -1.14
N TRP A 103 -5.26 -16.39 -2.06
CA TRP A 103 -5.92 -15.08 -2.03
C TRP A 103 -6.79 -14.89 -0.79
N ARG A 104 -7.56 -15.91 -0.39
CA ARG A 104 -8.35 -15.88 0.86
C ARG A 104 -7.47 -15.72 2.10
N ASP A 105 -6.33 -16.41 2.13
CA ASP A 105 -5.36 -16.32 3.22
C ASP A 105 -4.73 -14.93 3.34
N LEU A 106 -4.29 -14.35 2.22
CA LEU A 106 -3.77 -12.98 2.17
C LEU A 106 -4.79 -11.99 2.73
N LYS A 107 -6.05 -12.08 2.28
CA LYS A 107 -7.14 -11.23 2.79
C LYS A 107 -7.38 -11.43 4.29
N ALA A 108 -7.35 -12.67 4.77
CA ALA A 108 -7.52 -12.98 6.19
C ALA A 108 -6.40 -12.37 7.02
N ASP A 109 -5.18 -12.42 6.51
CA ASP A 109 -4.01 -11.86 7.17
C ASP A 109 -4.04 -10.34 7.24
N TRP A 110 -4.38 -9.67 6.15
CA TRP A 110 -4.60 -8.22 6.16
C TRP A 110 -5.69 -7.80 7.15
N ARG A 111 -6.79 -8.57 7.23
CA ARG A 111 -7.83 -8.32 8.25
C ARG A 111 -7.31 -8.50 9.67
N ARG A 112 -6.48 -9.52 9.93
CA ARG A 112 -5.85 -9.71 11.25
C ARG A 112 -4.95 -8.53 11.60
N ARG A 113 -4.03 -8.17 10.71
CA ARG A 113 -3.10 -7.03 10.90
C ARG A 113 -3.84 -5.72 11.15
N ALA A 114 -4.88 -5.45 10.36
CA ALA A 114 -5.72 -4.26 10.54
C ALA A 114 -6.39 -4.23 11.93
N ARG A 115 -6.92 -5.36 12.40
CA ARG A 115 -7.50 -5.46 13.76
C ARG A 115 -6.46 -5.26 14.85
N THR A 116 -5.29 -5.87 14.72
CA THR A 116 -4.20 -5.73 15.70
C THR A 116 -3.73 -4.29 15.79
N TRP A 117 -3.53 -3.63 14.64
CA TRP A 117 -3.16 -2.21 14.59
C TRP A 117 -4.22 -1.31 15.24
N HIS A 118 -5.51 -1.53 14.93
CA HIS A 118 -6.60 -0.79 15.58
C HIS A 118 -6.67 -1.01 17.09
N ARG A 119 -6.38 -2.23 17.58
CA ARG A 119 -6.34 -2.52 19.02
C ARG A 119 -5.17 -1.80 19.69
N GLN A 120 -3.99 -1.84 19.08
CA GLN A 120 -2.78 -1.21 19.64
C GLN A 120 -2.91 0.31 19.71
N GLN A 121 -3.53 0.93 18.70
CA GLN A 121 -3.80 2.37 18.74
C GLN A 121 -4.83 2.77 19.78
N LYS A 122 -5.84 1.93 20.05
CA LYS A 122 -6.81 2.17 21.13
C LYS A 122 -6.25 1.92 22.54
N GLY A 123 -5.17 1.16 22.67
CA GLY A 123 -4.51 0.92 23.96
C GLY A 123 -3.37 1.90 24.28
N GLN A 124 -3.03 2.80 23.36
CA GLN A 124 -2.02 3.86 23.51
C GLN A 124 -2.70 5.25 23.54
N ASP A 125 -3.85 5.37 24.19
CA ASP A 125 -4.46 6.66 24.52
C ASP A 125 -4.19 6.96 26.01
N PRO A 126 -3.09 7.65 26.37
CA PRO A 126 -2.86 8.13 27.73
C PRO A 126 -3.61 9.46 27.86
N GLY A 127 -4.91 9.41 28.11
CA GLY A 127 -5.75 10.61 28.01
C GLY A 127 -7.13 10.52 28.61
N GLU A 128 -7.34 9.72 29.65
CA GLU A 128 -8.50 9.85 30.55
C GLU A 128 -8.03 9.64 32.00
N ASP A 129 -7.42 10.68 32.58
CA ASP A 129 -7.45 11.00 34.01
C ASP A 129 -8.04 12.40 34.17
#